data_AF-A0A9D5C746-F1
#
_entry.id   AF-A0A9D5C746-F1
#
_cell.length_a   1.000
_cell.length_b   1.000
_cell.length_c   1.000
_cell.angle_alpha   90.00
_cell.angle_beta   90.00
_cell.angle_gamma   90.00
#
_symmetry.space_group_name_H-M   'P 1'
#
loop_
_entity.id
_entity.type
_entity.pdbx_description
1 polymer ?
#
loop_
_entity_poly.entity_id
_entity_poly.type
_entity_poly.pdbx_seq_one_letter_code
_entity_poly.pdbx_strand_id
1 'polypeptide(L)'
;MYNFGSPRVGNKRFAKVYNEKVKDSWRVVNHRDIIPTVPRLMGYCHVAQPVYLAAGDLREALENMELMGDGYQVDVIGESTPDVLVSEFMKGEKQLIEKVLQTEISLLRSIRDGTALMQHMEDFYYVTLLEKVRSNYRRADSPNLNEEGYSSA
;
A
#
# COMPACT_ATOMS: atom_id res chain seq x y z
N MET A 1 -13.98 18.36 12.67
CA MET A 1 -12.86 17.40 12.49
C MET A 1 -12.24 17.64 11.12
N TYR A 2 -10.92 17.70 11.00
CA TYR A 2 -10.25 17.91 9.72
C TYR A 2 -9.48 16.65 9.35
N ASN A 3 -9.74 16.09 8.17
CA ASN A 3 -8.98 14.97 7.65
C ASN A 3 -8.36 15.32 6.28
N PHE A 4 -7.23 14.69 6.00
CA PHE A 4 -6.42 14.94 4.80
C PHE A 4 -6.07 13.58 4.20
N GLY A 5 -6.43 13.33 2.94
CA GLY A 5 -6.10 12.07 2.27
C GLY A 5 -6.72 10.81 2.93
N SER A 6 -7.79 10.97 3.72
CA SER A 6 -8.30 9.85 4.52
C SER A 6 -9.00 8.78 3.65
N PRO A 7 -8.76 7.47 3.89
CA PRO A 7 -9.48 6.39 3.22
C PRO A 7 -10.94 6.31 3.70
N ARG A 8 -11.76 5.48 3.04
CA ARG A 8 -13.10 5.14 3.55
C ARG A 8 -12.98 4.27 4.80
N VAL A 9 -13.68 4.63 5.87
CA VAL A 9 -13.49 3.99 7.19
C VAL A 9 -14.70 3.20 7.69
N GLY A 10 -15.84 3.28 7.02
CA GLY A 10 -17.04 2.56 7.45
C GLY A 10 -18.11 2.49 6.36
N ASN A 11 -19.19 1.79 6.66
CA ASN A 11 -20.31 1.65 5.72
C ASN A 11 -21.25 2.87 5.74
N LYS A 12 -22.29 2.83 4.90
CA LYS A 12 -23.29 3.92 4.80
C LYS A 12 -23.96 4.28 6.13
N ARG A 13 -24.22 3.30 7.01
CA ARG A 13 -24.82 3.56 8.33
C ARG A 13 -23.85 4.33 9.23
N PHE A 14 -22.59 3.94 9.24
CA PHE A 14 -21.54 4.67 9.95
C PHE A 14 -21.43 6.10 9.45
N ALA A 15 -21.36 6.29 8.12
CA ALA A 15 -21.23 7.62 7.53
C ALA A 15 -22.40 8.54 7.88
N LYS A 16 -23.63 8.01 7.88
CA LYS A 16 -24.82 8.75 8.30
C LYS A 16 -24.71 9.23 9.76
N VAL A 17 -24.40 8.30 10.68
CA VAL A 17 -24.27 8.63 12.11
C VAL A 17 -23.13 9.61 12.35
N TYR A 18 -22.00 9.45 11.65
CA TYR A 18 -20.87 10.38 11.73
C TYR A 18 -21.28 11.78 11.29
N ASN A 19 -21.90 11.95 10.12
CA ASN A 19 -22.33 13.26 9.60
C ASN A 19 -23.42 13.91 10.49
N GLU A 20 -24.20 13.09 11.22
CA GLU A 20 -25.16 13.58 12.21
C GLU A 20 -24.48 14.06 13.50
N LYS A 21 -23.43 13.38 13.98
CA LYS A 21 -22.81 13.63 15.29
C LYS A 21 -21.61 14.57 15.23
N VAL A 22 -20.81 14.51 14.18
CA VAL A 22 -19.59 15.29 14.02
C VAL A 22 -19.88 16.42 13.04
N LYS A 23 -20.43 17.52 13.57
CA LYS A 23 -20.63 18.76 12.81
C LYS A 23 -19.27 19.40 12.51
N ASP A 24 -19.24 20.25 11.48
CA ASP A 24 -18.05 20.98 11.03
C ASP A 24 -16.86 20.04 10.75
N SER A 25 -17.15 18.92 10.09
CA SER A 25 -16.14 17.99 9.59
C SER A 25 -15.79 18.32 8.15
N TRP A 26 -14.50 18.41 7.86
CA TRP A 26 -13.96 18.70 6.54
C TRP A 26 -13.05 17.57 6.10
N ARG A 27 -13.17 17.19 4.82
CA ARG A 27 -12.28 16.23 4.20
C ARG A 27 -11.54 16.82 3.04
N VAL A 28 -10.24 17.04 3.20
CA VAL A 28 -9.37 17.54 2.13
C VAL A 28 -8.82 16.36 1.33
N VAL A 29 -9.02 16.38 0.03
CA VAL A 29 -8.66 15.30 -0.90
C VAL A 29 -7.74 15.86 -1.98
N ASN A 30 -6.57 15.26 -2.18
CA ASN A 30 -5.75 15.55 -3.34
C ASN A 30 -6.17 14.66 -4.52
N HIS A 31 -6.32 15.24 -5.70
CA HIS A 31 -6.65 14.48 -6.91
C HIS A 31 -5.61 13.39 -7.23
N ARG A 32 -4.32 13.63 -6.95
CA ARG A 32 -3.23 12.66 -7.17
C ARG A 32 -3.09 11.65 -6.03
N ASP A 33 -3.86 11.78 -4.96
CA ASP A 33 -3.84 10.85 -3.83
C ASP A 33 -4.85 9.72 -4.03
N ILE A 34 -4.34 8.49 -4.05
CA ILE A 34 -5.14 7.28 -4.23
C ILE A 34 -5.80 6.82 -2.93
N ILE A 35 -5.33 7.24 -1.76
CA ILE A 35 -5.79 6.74 -0.46
C ILE A 35 -7.28 7.05 -0.23
N PRO A 36 -7.79 8.27 -0.54
CA PRO A 36 -9.23 8.56 -0.52
C PRO A 36 -10.06 7.66 -1.45
N THR A 37 -9.44 7.01 -2.43
CA THR A 37 -10.16 6.13 -3.35
C THR A 37 -10.33 4.72 -2.82
N VAL A 38 -9.75 4.35 -1.68
CA VAL A 38 -9.80 2.98 -1.12
C VAL A 38 -10.39 2.96 0.31
N PRO A 39 -10.90 1.81 0.76
CA PRO A 39 -11.35 0.64 -0.02
C PRO A 39 -12.60 0.96 -0.86
N ARG A 40 -12.67 0.48 -2.12
CA ARG A 40 -13.85 0.65 -3.00
C ARG A 40 -14.90 -0.43 -2.85
N LEU A 41 -14.48 -1.62 -2.42
CA LEU A 41 -15.34 -2.79 -2.32
C LEU A 41 -15.99 -2.85 -0.94
N MET A 42 -16.98 -3.74 -0.76
CA MET A 42 -17.59 -4.07 0.54
C MET A 42 -18.44 -2.94 1.18
N GLY A 43 -18.94 -2.00 0.38
CA GLY A 43 -19.93 -1.00 0.84
C GLY A 43 -19.37 0.08 1.75
N TYR A 44 -18.06 0.33 1.69
CA TYR A 44 -17.42 1.43 2.40
C TYR A 44 -17.81 2.77 1.77
N CYS A 45 -18.13 3.74 2.62
CA CYS A 45 -18.58 5.06 2.27
C CYS A 45 -17.72 6.12 2.96
N HIS A 46 -17.64 7.27 2.33
CA HIS A 46 -16.98 8.44 2.87
C HIS A 46 -17.85 9.19 3.87
N VAL A 47 -17.20 9.84 4.83
CA VAL A 47 -17.82 10.77 5.80
C VAL A 47 -17.43 12.19 5.47
N ALA A 48 -18.32 13.16 5.70
CA ALA A 48 -18.17 14.57 5.29
C ALA A 48 -18.13 14.79 3.76
N GLN A 49 -18.33 16.03 3.33
CA GLN A 49 -18.11 16.44 1.94
C GLN A 49 -16.61 16.59 1.65
N PRO A 50 -16.12 16.10 0.50
CA PRO A 50 -14.75 16.33 0.08
C PRO A 50 -14.54 17.77 -0.39
N VAL A 51 -13.39 18.32 -0.02
CA VAL A 51 -12.80 19.53 -0.57
C VAL A 51 -11.60 19.09 -1.38
N TYR A 52 -11.65 19.28 -2.70
CA TYR A 52 -10.58 18.81 -3.57
C TYR A 52 -9.51 19.88 -3.77
N LEU A 53 -8.28 19.42 -3.65
CA LEU A 53 -7.06 20.09 -4.03
C LEU A 53 -6.81 19.78 -5.52
N ALA A 54 -6.93 20.79 -6.38
CA ALA A 54 -6.67 20.68 -7.81
C ALA A 54 -5.47 21.56 -8.20
N ALA A 55 -4.49 20.97 -8.88
CA ALA A 55 -3.41 21.69 -9.55
C ALA A 55 -3.83 22.00 -11.00
N GLY A 56 -4.00 23.28 -11.33
CA GLY A 56 -4.30 23.73 -12.71
C GLY A 56 -5.75 24.11 -12.97
N ASP A 57 -6.08 24.30 -14.25
CA ASP A 57 -7.32 24.91 -14.75
C ASP A 57 -8.56 24.13 -14.28
N LEU A 58 -9.51 24.84 -13.65
CA LEU A 58 -10.71 24.30 -12.98
C LEU A 58 -11.58 23.35 -13.81
N ARG A 59 -11.39 23.33 -15.14
CA ARG A 59 -12.14 22.52 -16.10
C ARG A 59 -11.81 21.02 -16.06
N GLU A 60 -10.53 20.63 -15.98
CA GLU A 60 -10.16 19.20 -15.97
C GLU A 60 -10.51 18.51 -14.63
N ALA A 61 -10.52 19.27 -13.54
CA ALA A 61 -10.92 18.78 -12.22
C ALA A 61 -12.43 18.47 -12.14
N LEU A 62 -13.25 19.17 -12.93
CA LEU A 62 -14.70 18.99 -12.98
C LEU A 62 -15.09 17.76 -13.82
N GLU A 63 -14.36 17.47 -14.91
CA GLU A 63 -14.64 16.33 -15.80
C GLU A 63 -14.34 14.96 -15.15
N ASN A 64 -13.29 14.86 -14.30
CA ASN A 64 -13.00 13.63 -13.55
C ASN A 64 -13.97 13.37 -12.37
N MET A 65 -14.87 14.31 -12.09
CA MET A 65 -15.72 14.34 -10.90
C MET A 65 -17.04 13.55 -11.09
N GLU A 66 -17.52 13.38 -12.33
CA GLU A 66 -18.74 12.62 -12.66
C GLU A 66 -18.64 11.10 -12.39
N LEU A 67 -17.42 10.57 -12.23
CA LEU A 67 -17.17 9.15 -12.04
C LEU A 67 -17.36 8.65 -10.60
N MET A 68 -17.63 9.53 -9.62
CA MET A 68 -17.62 9.18 -8.20
C MET A 68 -19.00 8.97 -7.55
N GLY A 69 -20.09 8.84 -8.32
CA GLY A 69 -21.34 8.11 -7.98
C GLY A 69 -22.13 8.43 -6.68
N ASP A 70 -21.60 9.26 -5.78
CA ASP A 70 -22.05 9.36 -4.39
C ASP A 70 -22.88 10.63 -4.11
N GLY A 71 -23.20 11.42 -5.15
CA GLY A 71 -24.19 12.50 -5.07
C GLY A 71 -23.81 13.71 -4.21
N TYR A 72 -22.53 13.90 -3.88
CA TYR A 72 -22.07 15.07 -3.13
C TYR A 72 -21.75 16.26 -4.03
N GLN A 73 -22.22 17.45 -3.63
CA GLN A 73 -21.80 18.73 -4.20
C GLN A 73 -20.37 19.02 -3.74
N VAL A 74 -19.49 19.43 -4.65
CA VAL A 74 -18.04 19.47 -4.42
C VAL A 74 -17.52 20.90 -4.41
N ASP A 75 -16.78 21.25 -3.36
CA ASP A 75 -15.99 22.48 -3.30
C ASP A 75 -14.54 22.18 -3.74
N VAL A 76 -14.04 22.95 -4.71
CA VAL A 76 -12.68 22.83 -5.23
C VAL A 76 -11.87 24.02 -4.72
N ILE A 77 -10.75 23.74 -4.05
CA ILE A 77 -9.77 24.74 -3.62
C ILE A 77 -8.50 24.52 -4.44
N GLY A 78 -8.00 25.57 -5.09
CA GLY A 78 -6.76 25.50 -5.85
C GLY A 78 -5.59 25.08 -4.96
N GLU A 79 -4.83 24.07 -5.39
CA GLU A 79 -3.59 23.70 -4.70
C GLU A 79 -2.62 24.88 -4.72
N SER A 80 -2.17 25.27 -3.54
CA SER A 80 -1.01 26.15 -3.40
C SER A 80 0.27 25.36 -3.16
N THR A 81 0.33 24.05 -3.45
CA THR A 81 1.58 23.30 -3.39
C THR A 81 2.44 23.78 -4.55
N PRO A 82 3.41 24.69 -4.33
CA PRO A 82 4.24 25.14 -5.42
C PRO A 82 5.15 23.95 -5.70
N ASP A 83 5.17 23.45 -6.93
CA ASP A 83 6.22 22.54 -7.40
C ASP A 83 7.61 23.08 -7.02
N VAL A 84 7.72 24.41 -6.87
CA VAL A 84 8.85 25.15 -6.32
C VAL A 84 9.25 24.74 -4.90
N LEU A 85 8.33 24.63 -3.91
CA LEU A 85 8.69 24.26 -2.53
C LEU A 85 9.18 22.81 -2.44
N VAL A 86 8.54 21.91 -3.17
CA VAL A 86 9.00 20.53 -3.31
C VAL A 86 10.39 20.55 -3.95
N SER A 87 10.60 21.27 -5.05
CA SER A 87 11.91 21.33 -5.71
C SER A 87 13.03 21.93 -4.84
N GLU A 88 12.73 22.94 -4.02
CA GLU A 88 13.70 23.58 -3.13
C GLU A 88 14.08 22.68 -1.95
N PHE A 89 13.12 21.95 -1.36
CA PHE A 89 13.40 20.92 -0.35
C PHE A 89 14.10 19.67 -0.95
N MET A 90 13.77 19.31 -2.19
CA MET A 90 14.23 18.09 -2.87
C MET A 90 15.58 18.26 -3.59
N LYS A 91 16.11 19.48 -3.73
CA LYS A 91 17.45 19.74 -4.31
C LYS A 91 18.59 19.13 -3.49
N GLY A 92 18.43 18.97 -2.18
CA GLY A 92 19.47 18.48 -1.27
C GLY A 92 19.62 16.95 -1.19
N GLU A 93 18.54 16.19 -1.38
CA GLU A 93 18.50 14.76 -1.03
C GLU A 93 17.96 13.85 -2.15
N LYS A 94 18.18 14.23 -3.41
CA LYS A 94 17.66 13.50 -4.59
C LYS A 94 17.94 12.00 -4.56
N GLN A 95 19.11 11.58 -4.09
CA GLN A 95 19.49 10.17 -3.97
C GLN A 95 18.69 9.41 -2.91
N LEU A 96 18.38 10.05 -1.78
CA LEU A 96 17.58 9.46 -0.71
C LEU A 96 16.14 9.24 -1.20
N ILE A 97 15.58 10.25 -1.86
CA ILE A 97 14.23 10.19 -2.44
C ILE A 97 14.15 9.08 -3.49
N GLU A 98 15.11 9.01 -4.40
CA GLU A 98 15.16 7.94 -5.40
C GLU A 98 15.23 6.56 -4.74
N LYS A 99 16.03 6.42 -3.68
CA LYS A 99 16.10 5.17 -2.91
C LYS A 99 14.79 4.83 -2.21
N VAL A 100 14.10 5.81 -1.61
CA VAL A 100 12.78 5.61 -0.98
C VAL A 100 11.76 5.19 -2.03
N LEU A 101 11.67 5.90 -3.15
CA LEU A 101 10.76 5.60 -4.25
C LEU A 101 11.00 4.19 -4.81
N GLN A 102 12.25 3.80 -5.08
CA GLN A 102 12.56 2.45 -5.54
C GLN A 102 12.19 1.39 -4.51
N THR A 103 12.38 1.67 -3.22
CA THR A 103 12.02 0.76 -2.12
C THR A 103 10.50 0.57 -2.06
N GLU A 104 9.72 1.64 -2.14
CA GLU A 104 8.26 1.59 -2.14
C GLU A 104 7.69 0.89 -3.38
N ILE A 105 8.24 1.18 -4.56
CA ILE A 105 7.86 0.49 -5.81
C ILE A 105 8.12 -1.01 -5.68
N SER A 106 9.28 -1.40 -5.13
CA SER A 106 9.63 -2.80 -4.91
C SER A 106 8.67 -3.48 -3.93
N LEU A 107 8.36 -2.83 -2.81
CA LEU A 107 7.41 -3.33 -1.81
C LEU A 107 5.99 -3.50 -2.38
N LEU A 108 5.48 -2.49 -3.09
CA LEU A 108 4.13 -2.55 -3.66
C LEU A 108 4.06 -3.61 -4.77
N ARG A 109 5.13 -3.79 -5.55
CA ARG A 109 5.21 -4.86 -6.54
C ARG A 109 5.18 -6.24 -5.89
N SER A 110 5.94 -6.43 -4.81
CA SER A 110 6.01 -7.73 -4.11
C SER A 110 4.70 -8.08 -3.38
N ILE A 111 3.93 -7.09 -2.95
CA ILE A 111 2.57 -7.31 -2.43
C ILE A 111 1.61 -7.65 -3.59
N ARG A 112 1.68 -6.89 -4.69
CA ARG A 112 0.80 -7.06 -5.85
C ARG A 112 1.00 -8.42 -6.54
N ASP A 113 2.24 -8.88 -6.69
CA ASP A 113 2.55 -10.17 -7.30
C ASP A 113 2.44 -11.35 -6.33
N GLY A 114 2.14 -11.08 -5.05
CA GLY A 114 1.93 -12.07 -4.01
C GLY A 114 3.21 -12.66 -3.42
N THR A 115 4.40 -12.30 -3.92
CA THR A 115 5.67 -12.86 -3.43
C THR A 115 5.91 -12.53 -1.97
N ALA A 116 5.60 -11.31 -1.52
CA ALA A 116 5.72 -10.91 -0.12
C ALA A 116 4.79 -11.73 0.79
N LEU A 117 3.58 -12.04 0.32
CA LEU A 117 2.63 -12.86 1.06
C LEU A 117 3.10 -14.31 1.13
N MET A 118 3.57 -14.86 0.01
CA MET A 118 4.08 -16.23 -0.06
C MET A 118 5.30 -16.44 0.83
N GLN A 119 6.25 -15.50 0.83
CA GLN A 119 7.43 -15.53 1.72
C GLN A 119 7.05 -15.44 3.21
N HIS A 120 5.92 -14.80 3.52
CA HIS A 120 5.42 -14.67 4.89
C HIS A 120 4.58 -15.86 5.34
N MET A 121 3.85 -16.50 4.41
CA MET A 121 3.02 -17.67 4.71
C MET A 121 3.86 -18.93 4.92
N GLU A 122 3.36 -19.81 5.79
CA GLU A 122 4.08 -20.99 6.29
C GLU A 122 4.53 -21.98 5.19
N ASP A 123 3.96 -21.93 3.99
CA ASP A 123 4.29 -22.82 2.88
C ASP A 123 5.78 -22.78 2.51
N PHE A 124 6.40 -21.59 2.48
CA PHE A 124 7.83 -21.48 2.19
C PHE A 124 8.70 -21.98 3.34
N TYR A 125 8.31 -21.71 4.59
CA TYR A 125 8.99 -22.23 5.77
C TYR A 125 8.90 -23.76 5.84
N TYR A 126 7.74 -24.32 5.51
CA TYR A 126 7.48 -25.75 5.50
C TYR A 126 8.24 -26.47 4.39
N VAL A 127 8.23 -25.96 3.16
CA VAL A 127 9.04 -26.49 2.05
C VAL A 127 10.53 -26.47 2.40
N THR A 128 11.02 -25.36 2.95
CA THR A 128 12.41 -25.23 3.39
C THR A 128 12.77 -26.26 4.47
N LEU A 129 11.88 -26.48 5.44
CA LEU A 129 12.05 -27.49 6.48
C LEU A 129 12.10 -28.91 5.89
N LEU A 130 11.18 -29.25 5.00
CA LEU A 130 11.13 -30.55 4.33
C LEU A 130 12.39 -30.84 3.52
N GLU A 131 12.89 -29.85 2.76
CA GLU A 131 14.14 -30.00 2.03
C GLU A 131 15.32 -30.25 2.97
N LYS A 132 15.37 -29.54 4.11
CA LYS A 132 16.43 -29.71 5.09
C LYS A 132 16.40 -31.09 5.76
N VAL A 133 15.22 -31.57 6.15
CA VAL A 133 15.03 -32.91 6.71
C VAL A 133 15.45 -33.98 5.71
N ARG A 134 15.00 -33.86 4.44
CA ARG A 134 15.36 -34.80 3.37
C ARG A 134 16.88 -34.82 3.10
N SER A 135 17.53 -33.66 3.12
CA SER A 135 18.99 -33.55 2.96
C SER A 135 19.74 -34.23 4.11
N ASN A 136 19.29 -34.02 5.36
CA ASN A 136 19.89 -34.66 6.53
C ASN A 136 19.71 -36.18 6.52
N TYR A 137 18.55 -36.67 6.09
CA TYR A 137 18.31 -38.11 5.97
C TYR A 137 19.21 -38.76 4.91
N ARG A 138 19.38 -38.11 3.74
CA ARG A 138 20.31 -38.57 2.69
C ARG A 138 21.77 -38.59 3.13
N ARG A 139 22.19 -37.66 4.00
CA ARG A 139 23.54 -37.68 4.62
C ARG A 139 23.70 -38.81 5.63
N ALA A 140 22.64 -39.15 6.38
CA ALA A 140 22.67 -40.27 7.33
C ALA A 140 22.70 -41.64 6.64
N ASP A 141 22.03 -41.78 5.50
CA ASP A 141 22.00 -43.01 4.67
C ASP A 141 23.23 -43.20 3.77
N SER A 142 24.21 -42.28 3.81
CA SER A 142 25.50 -42.46 3.14
C SER A 142 26.54 -42.92 4.18
N PRO A 143 26.63 -44.23 4.51
CA PRO A 143 27.71 -44.71 5.36
C PRO A 143 29.03 -44.48 4.64
N ASN A 144 30.03 -43.99 5.39
CA ASN A 144 31.41 -43.90 4.94
C ASN A 144 31.87 -45.30 4.48
N LEU A 145 31.84 -45.55 3.18
CA LEU A 145 32.65 -46.58 2.54
C LEU A 145 34.06 -45.99 2.42
N ASN A 146 34.83 -45.98 3.51
CA ASN A 146 36.28 -45.86 3.49
C ASN A 146 36.86 -46.27 4.84
N GLU A 147 37.76 -47.25 4.77
CA GLU A 147 38.73 -47.71 5.79
C GLU A 147 38.11 -48.63 6.89
N GLU A 148 38.63 -49.83 7.21
CA GLU A 148 40.02 -50.31 7.27
C GLU A 148 40.11 -51.83 7.00
N GLY A 149 41.27 -52.30 6.54
CA GLY A 149 41.51 -53.69 6.19
C GLY A 149 41.66 -54.65 7.37
N TYR A 150 41.51 -55.94 7.08
CA TYR A 150 42.09 -57.02 7.88
C TYR A 150 42.80 -58.02 6.97
N SER A 151 44.10 -58.11 7.19
CA SER A 151 44.97 -59.22 6.83
C SER A 151 44.56 -60.47 7.61
N SER A 152 44.51 -61.64 6.95
CA SER A 152 45.12 -62.86 7.50
C SER A 152 45.15 -64.02 6.48
N ALA A 153 46.34 -64.62 6.40
CA ALA A 153 46.70 -66.00 6.03
C ALA A 153 46.58 -66.45 4.56
#